data_AF-A0A7C0Y940-F1
#
_entry.id   AF-A0A7C0Y940-F1
#
_cell.length_a   1.000
_cell.length_b   1.000
_cell.length_c   1.000
_cell.angle_alpha   90.00
_cell.angle_beta   90.00
_cell.angle_gamma   90.00
#
_symmetry.space_group_name_H-M   'P 1'
#
loop_
_entity.id
_entity.type
_entity.pdbx_description
1 polymer ?
#
loop_
_entity_poly.entity_id
_entity_poly.type
_entity_poly.pdbx_seq_one_letter_code
_entity_poly.pdbx_strand_id
1 'polypeptide(L)' 'MARAKLFMNGRSQAVRLPKDFRFPGKEVIVKRVGSVVVLYPADDPWGPLKESLGMFSHDFMEERVQPQLEKREAF' A
#
# COMPACT_ATOMS: atom_id res chain seq x y z
N MET A 1 -16.67 -4.85 -3.35
CA MET A 1 -16.56 -4.61 -1.89
C MET A 1 -17.02 -5.85 -1.15
N ALA A 2 -16.28 -6.31 -0.14
CA ALA A 2 -16.66 -7.47 0.68
C ALA A 2 -16.59 -7.13 2.17
N ARG A 3 -17.39 -7.80 3.00
CA ARG A 3 -17.32 -7.71 4.47
C ARG A 3 -16.62 -8.96 5.01
N ALA A 4 -15.71 -8.78 5.96
CA ALA A 4 -15.05 -9.88 6.66
C ALA A 4 -15.59 -9.98 8.09
N LYS A 5 -15.62 -11.20 8.65
CA LYS A 5 -16.01 -11.41 10.05
C LYS A 5 -14.78 -11.28 10.96
N LEU A 6 -14.96 -10.58 12.07
CA LEU A 6 -14.06 -10.62 13.21
C LEU A 6 -14.41 -11.80 14.10
N PHE A 7 -13.39 -12.48 14.61
CA PHE A 7 -13.56 -13.58 15.56
C PHE A 7 -12.34 -13.66 16.49
N MET A 8 -12.47 -14.44 17.56
CA MET A 8 -11.36 -14.71 18.48
C MET A 8 -10.64 -16.00 18.10
N ASN A 9 -9.32 -15.99 18.14
CA ASN A 9 -8.46 -17.18 18.05
C ASN A 9 -7.57 -17.22 19.30
N GLY A 10 -7.92 -18.05 20.26
CA GLY A 10 -7.34 -18.01 21.60
C GLY A 10 -7.56 -16.64 22.26
N ARG A 11 -6.47 -15.98 22.65
CA ARG A 11 -6.48 -14.63 23.28
C ARG A 11 -6.36 -13.48 22.27
N SER A 12 -6.31 -13.78 20.97
CA SER A 12 -6.09 -12.80 19.91
C SER A 12 -7.34 -12.58 19.07
N GLN A 13 -7.51 -11.38 18.52
CA GLN A 13 -8.54 -11.08 17.53
C GLN A 13 -8.02 -11.43 16.12
N ALA A 14 -8.87 -11.99 15.27
CA ALA A 14 -8.56 -12.37 13.91
C ALA A 14 -9.64 -11.91 12.92
N VAL A 15 -9.22 -11.71 11.67
CA VAL A 15 -10.10 -11.40 10.53
C VAL A 15 -10.15 -12.61 9.61
N ARG A 16 -11.34 -13.08 9.23
CA ARG A 16 -11.47 -14.13 8.20
C ARG A 16 -11.49 -13.48 6.82
N LEU A 17 -10.35 -13.52 6.11
CA LEU A 17 -10.24 -12.99 4.76
C LEU A 17 -11.13 -13.79 3.77
N PRO A 18 -12.01 -13.12 3.01
CA PRO A 18 -12.73 -13.75 1.90
C PRO A 18 -11.74 -14.28 0.84
N LYS A 19 -12.18 -15.23 0.01
CA LYS A 19 -11.32 -15.93 -0.96
C LYS A 19 -10.55 -14.95 -1.85
N ASP A 20 -11.20 -13.91 -2.35
CA ASP A 20 -10.64 -12.95 -3.31
C ASP A 20 -9.63 -11.98 -2.68
N PHE A 21 -9.48 -11.98 -1.35
CA PHE A 21 -8.58 -11.09 -0.60
C PHE A 21 -7.46 -11.86 0.12
N ARG A 22 -7.24 -13.13 -0.23
CA ARG A 22 -6.18 -13.94 0.39
C ARG A 22 -4.81 -13.49 -0.13
N PHE A 23 -3.85 -13.40 0.79
CA PHE A 23 -2.45 -13.20 0.43
C PHE A 23 -1.79 -14.53 0.05
N PRO A 24 -0.82 -14.53 -0.88
CA PRO A 24 0.12 -15.62 -1.01
C PRO A 24 1.02 -15.71 0.23
N GLY A 25 1.65 -16.86 0.45
CA GLY A 25 2.60 -17.05 1.55
C GLY A 25 1.96 -17.32 2.91
N LYS A 26 2.71 -17.01 3.98
CA LYS A 26 2.35 -17.34 5.38
C LYS A 26 2.22 -16.13 6.29
N GLU A 27 2.75 -14.98 5.89
CA GLU A 27 2.88 -13.80 6.74
C GLU A 27 2.55 -12.53 5.95
N VAL A 28 2.04 -11.53 6.67
CA VAL A 28 1.77 -10.19 6.16
C VAL A 28 2.33 -9.17 7.13
N ILE A 29 2.74 -8.01 6.62
CA ILE A 29 3.11 -6.87 7.45
C ILE A 29 1.83 -6.12 7.81
N VAL A 30 1.76 -5.68 9.07
CA VAL A 30 0.61 -4.96 9.63
C VAL A 30 1.04 -3.53 9.94
N LYS A 31 0.37 -2.54 9.35
CA LYS A 31 0.58 -1.11 9.67
C LYS A 31 -0.74 -0.46 10.07
N ARG A 32 -0.72 0.33 11.14
CA ARG A 32 -1.87 1.14 11.57
C ARG A 32 -1.72 2.57 11.05
N VAL A 33 -2.78 3.09 10.43
CA VAL A 33 -2.89 4.49 9.98
C VAL A 33 -4.21 5.03 10.52
N GLY A 34 -4.16 5.77 11.63
CA GLY A 34 -5.36 6.17 12.36
C GLY A 34 -6.21 4.97 12.81
N SER A 35 -7.47 4.93 12.37
CA SER A 35 -8.40 3.81 12.63
C SER A 35 -8.28 2.66 11.63
N VAL A 36 -7.45 2.78 10.59
CA VAL A 36 -7.30 1.79 9.52
C VAL A 36 -6.11 0.86 9.82
N VAL A 37 -6.28 -0.43 9.54
CA VAL A 37 -5.20 -1.41 9.51
C VAL A 37 -4.93 -1.78 8.05
N VAL A 38 -3.70 -1.56 7.62
CA VAL A 38 -3.21 -1.91 6.29
C VAL A 38 -2.40 -3.21 6.40
N LEU A 39 -2.72 -4.18 5.55
CA LEU A 39 -2.02 -5.44 5.43
C LEU A 39 -1.36 -5.50 4.04
N TYR A 40 -0.09 -5.88 3.99
CA TYR A 40 0.64 -6.07 2.73
C TYR A 40 1.59 -7.27 2.81
N PRO A 41 1.98 -7.88 1.67
CA PRO A 41 2.84 -9.06 1.67
C PRO A 41 4.17 -8.80 2.38
N ALA A 42 4.63 -9.76 3.18
CA ALA A 42 5.91 -9.64 3.89
C ALA A 42 7.13 -9.91 3.00
N ASP A 43 6.95 -10.72 1.97
CA ASP A 43 7.96 -11.12 0.98
C ASP A 43 8.17 -10.08 -0.13
N ASP A 44 7.14 -9.30 -0.49
CA ASP A 44 7.27 -8.13 -1.37
C ASP A 44 6.54 -6.89 -0.83
N PRO A 45 7.11 -6.19 0.18
CA PRO A 45 6.47 -5.02 0.79
C PRO A 45 6.25 -3.85 -0.18
N TRP A 46 7.05 -3.78 -1.24
CA TRP A 46 7.00 -2.72 -2.25
C TRP A 46 6.21 -3.14 -3.50
N GLY A 47 5.75 -4.38 -3.57
CA GLY A 47 4.91 -4.92 -4.65
C GLY A 47 3.71 -4.02 -4.96
N PRO A 48 2.87 -3.67 -3.95
CA PRO A 48 1.72 -2.80 -4.16
C PRO A 48 2.08 -1.42 -4.74
N LEU A 49 3.23 -0.84 -4.34
CA LEU A 49 3.70 0.42 -4.91
C LEU A 49 4.08 0.23 -6.38
N LYS A 50 4.82 -0.83 -6.71
CA LYS A 50 5.19 -1.15 -8.10
C LYS A 50 3.96 -1.35 -8.98
N GLU A 51 2.96 -2.09 -8.51
CA GLU A 51 1.69 -2.30 -9.21
C GLU A 51 0.92 -1.00 -9.43
N SER A 52 0.92 -0.10 -8.45
CA SER A 52 0.24 1.20 -8.57
C SER A 52 0.80 2.09 -9.68
N LEU A 53 2.06 1.88 -10.10
CA LEU A 53 2.64 2.64 -11.22
C LEU A 53 1.91 2.35 -12.54
N GLY A 54 1.31 1.18 -12.70
CA GLY A 54 0.50 0.84 -13.87
C GLY A 54 -0.92 1.41 -13.84
N MET A 55 -1.32 2.07 -12.75
CA MET A 55 -2.67 2.64 -12.60
C MET A 55 -2.75 4.11 -13.03
N PHE A 56 -1.62 4.74 -13.34
CA PHE A 56 -1.61 6.09 -13.89
C PHE A 56 -2.19 6.09 -15.32
N SER A 57 -2.82 7.20 -15.70
CA SER A 57 -3.25 7.41 -17.08
C SER A 57 -2.04 7.55 -18.00
N HIS A 58 -2.23 7.28 -19.29
CA HIS A 58 -1.14 7.31 -20.27
C HIS A 58 -0.46 8.69 -20.40
N ASP A 59 -1.19 9.77 -20.11
CA ASP A 59 -0.74 11.16 -20.14
C ASP A 59 -0.16 11.65 -18.80
N PHE A 60 -0.18 10.82 -17.75
CA PHE A 60 0.31 11.22 -16.44
C PHE A 60 1.82 11.45 -16.46
N MET A 61 2.23 12.71 -16.25
CA MET A 61 3.65 13.13 -16.23
C MET A 61 4.42 12.76 -17.51
N GLU A 62 3.76 12.81 -18.67
CA GLU A 62 4.38 12.51 -19.97
C GLU A 62 5.59 13.43 -20.27
N GLU A 63 5.50 14.69 -19.85
CA GLU A 63 6.61 15.65 -19.94
C GLU A 63 7.13 16.06 -18.56
N ARG A 64 8.46 16.01 -18.39
CA ARG A 64 9.14 16.59 -17.24
C ARG A 64 9.58 18.01 -17.58
N VAL A 65 8.86 19.00 -17.07
CA VAL A 65 9.30 20.40 -17.13
C VAL A 65 10.17 20.71 -15.92
N GLN A 66 11.49 20.69 -16.10
CA GLN A 66 12.44 21.09 -15.06
C GLN A 66 13.04 22.46 -15.39
N PRO A 67 12.69 23.53 -14.64
CA PRO A 67 13.27 24.85 -14.84
C PRO A 67 14.74 24.91 -14.39
N GLN A 68 15.46 25.93 -14.85
CA GLN A 68 16.79 26.20 -14.33
C GLN A 68 16.75 26.56 -12.84
N LEU A 69 17.81 26.19 -12.12
CA LEU A 69 17.96 26.52 -10.72
C LEU A 69 18.00 28.05 -10.53
N GLU A 70 17.17 28.56 -9.63
CA GLU A 70 17.23 29.97 -9.23
C GLU A 70 18.53 30.26 -8.47
N LYS A 71 19.14 31.40 -8.76
CA LYS A 71 20.22 31.94 -7.93
C LYS A 71 19.62 32.56 -6.67
N ARG A 72 20.04 32.08 -5.51
CA ARG A 72 19.74 32.70 -4.21
C ARG A 72 20.88 33.63 -3.80
N GLU A 73 20.58 34.59 -2.93
CA GLU A 73 21.61 35.44 -2.33
C GLU A 73 22.63 34.58 -1.56
N ALA A 74 23.90 34.93 -1.66
CA ALA A 74 24.95 34.35 -0.84
C ALA A 74 24.82 34.91 0.59
N PHE A 75 25.02 34.05 1.59
CA PHE A 75 25.07 34.43 3.00
C PHE A 75 26.26 35.35 3.30
#